data_AF-A0A843HAK8-F1
#
_entry.id   AF-A0A843HAK8-F1
#
_cell.length_a   1.000
_cell.length_b   1.000
_cell.length_c   1.000
_cell.angle_alpha   90.00
_cell.angle_beta   90.00
_cell.angle_gamma   90.00
#
_symmetry.space_group_name_H-M   'P 1'
#
loop_
_entity.id
_entity.type
_entity.pdbx_description
1 polymer ?
#
loop_
_entity_poly.entity_id
_entity_poly.type
_entity_poly.pdbx_seq_one_letter_code
_entity_poly.pdbx_strand_id
1 'polypeptide(L)'
;MRSKRIIGFSMMFILIFLLMGLNTACASNVDDLDYNLSDSLESSPVSNALDFDNAGVSEDSESNSISDSIDESSISNIDDSIEEISSVNTGSDSKIGDGEKTIHTITEDNYSSYFDSDGNLINSLVKANDTINLSGNFSNKKFVINIPLTITSTENNAILKNSPIYYYNVSNENFA
;
A
#
# COMPACT_ATOMS: atom_id res chain seq x y z
N MET A 1 -54.45 -39.33 -19.85
CA MET A 1 -53.42 -39.54 -20.89
C MET A 1 -52.43 -38.38 -21.08
N ARG A 2 -52.46 -37.29 -20.28
CA ARG A 2 -51.56 -36.12 -20.45
C ARG A 2 -50.21 -36.24 -19.68
N SER A 3 -50.14 -37.04 -18.63
CA SER A 3 -48.94 -37.21 -17.79
C SER A 3 -47.79 -37.95 -18.48
N LYS A 4 -48.08 -38.93 -19.34
CA LYS A 4 -47.05 -39.69 -20.08
C LYS A 4 -46.28 -38.85 -21.11
N ARG A 5 -46.85 -37.74 -21.58
CA ARG A 5 -46.16 -36.82 -22.50
C ARG A 5 -45.18 -35.92 -21.76
N ILE A 6 -45.54 -35.47 -20.57
CA ILE A 6 -44.73 -34.56 -19.74
C ILE A 6 -43.47 -35.26 -19.22
N ILE A 7 -43.57 -36.54 -18.83
CA ILE A 7 -42.39 -37.30 -18.38
C ILE A 7 -41.37 -37.51 -19.50
N GLY A 8 -41.83 -37.71 -20.74
CA GLY A 8 -40.96 -37.86 -21.90
C GLY A 8 -40.18 -36.57 -22.23
N PHE A 9 -40.86 -35.41 -22.16
CA PHE A 9 -40.19 -34.12 -22.34
C PHE A 9 -39.16 -33.84 -21.24
N SER A 10 -39.48 -34.14 -19.98
CA SER A 10 -38.55 -33.96 -18.85
C SER A 10 -37.28 -34.79 -19.02
N MET A 11 -37.41 -36.06 -19.43
CA MET A 11 -36.25 -36.91 -19.66
C MET A 11 -35.37 -36.44 -20.83
N MET A 12 -35.98 -35.89 -21.88
CA MET A 12 -35.23 -35.37 -23.03
C MET A 12 -34.39 -34.14 -22.64
N PHE A 13 -34.94 -33.23 -21.84
CA PHE A 13 -34.19 -32.05 -21.35
C PHE A 13 -32.98 -32.45 -20.52
N ILE A 14 -33.12 -33.43 -19.61
CA ILE A 14 -32.02 -33.94 -18.79
C ILE A 14 -30.90 -34.52 -19.66
N LEU A 15 -31.25 -35.28 -20.71
CA LEU A 15 -30.27 -35.86 -21.62
C LEU A 15 -29.45 -34.78 -22.36
N ILE A 16 -30.09 -33.70 -22.81
CA ILE A 16 -29.42 -32.58 -23.51
C ILE A 16 -28.38 -31.91 -22.60
N PHE A 17 -28.73 -31.63 -21.34
CA PHE A 17 -27.80 -31.03 -20.38
C PHE A 17 -26.63 -31.95 -20.07
N LEU A 18 -26.84 -33.27 -20.03
CA LEU A 18 -25.79 -34.26 -19.84
C LEU A 18 -24.81 -34.29 -21.02
N LEU A 19 -25.30 -34.20 -22.27
CA LEU A 19 -24.45 -34.09 -23.45
C LEU A 19 -23.66 -32.77 -23.49
N MET A 20 -24.27 -31.65 -23.10
CA MET A 20 -23.59 -30.35 -23.04
C MET A 20 -22.51 -30.31 -21.94
N GLY A 21 -22.75 -30.94 -20.79
CA GLY A 21 -21.78 -31.00 -19.69
C GLY A 21 -20.56 -31.88 -19.97
N LEU A 22 -20.69 -32.89 -20.83
CA LEU A 22 -19.60 -33.82 -21.17
C LEU A 22 -18.53 -33.19 -22.10
N ASN A 23 -18.86 -32.15 -22.86
CA ASN A 23 -17.94 -31.54 -23.84
C ASN A 23 -17.14 -30.32 -23.32
N THR A 24 -17.18 -30.00 -22.02
CA THR A 24 -16.46 -28.84 -21.44
C THR A 24 -15.07 -29.20 -20.89
N ALA A 25 -14.61 -30.45 -21.00
CA ALA A 25 -13.27 -30.83 -20.58
C ALA A 25 -12.26 -30.75 -21.75
N CYS A 26 -11.18 -30.01 -21.50
CA CYS A 26 -9.92 -29.93 -22.28
C CYS A 26 -9.87 -28.91 -23.44
N ALA A 27 -9.45 -27.69 -23.10
CA ALA A 27 -8.50 -26.93 -23.92
C ALA A 27 -7.40 -26.39 -23.00
N SER A 28 -6.43 -27.24 -22.67
CA SER A 28 -5.14 -26.82 -22.13
C SER A 28 -4.22 -26.53 -23.30
N ASN A 29 -4.10 -25.26 -23.70
CA ASN A 29 -3.01 -24.85 -24.57
C ASN A 29 -1.79 -24.59 -23.69
N VAL A 30 -0.99 -25.63 -23.56
CA VAL A 30 0.42 -25.55 -23.20
C VAL A 30 1.12 -25.03 -24.44
N ASP A 31 1.40 -23.73 -24.48
CA ASP A 31 2.45 -23.22 -25.36
C ASP A 31 3.72 -23.13 -24.51
N ASP A 32 4.55 -24.16 -24.68
CA ASP A 32 5.98 -24.13 -24.42
C ASP A 32 6.56 -22.85 -25.05
N LEU A 33 7.19 -21.99 -24.24
CA LEU A 33 8.18 -21.07 -24.78
C LEU A 33 9.47 -21.17 -23.98
N ASP A 34 10.50 -21.46 -24.77
CA ASP A 34 11.85 -21.85 -24.46
C ASP A 34 12.59 -20.97 -23.45
N TYR A 35 13.46 -21.65 -22.72
CA TYR A 35 14.56 -21.11 -21.93
C TYR A 35 15.39 -20.10 -22.73
N ASN A 36 15.64 -18.93 -22.15
CA ASN A 36 16.82 -18.16 -22.50
C ASN A 36 17.59 -17.80 -21.22
N LEU A 37 18.44 -18.75 -20.83
CA LEU A 37 19.47 -18.60 -19.82
C LEU A 37 20.71 -18.00 -20.51
N SER A 38 20.82 -16.68 -20.50
CA SER A 38 22.09 -16.00 -20.77
C SER A 38 22.68 -15.55 -19.44
N ASP A 39 23.49 -16.47 -18.92
CA ASP A 39 24.53 -16.26 -17.93
C ASP A 39 25.60 -15.32 -18.51
N SER A 40 25.85 -14.21 -17.83
CA SER A 40 27.08 -13.44 -18.01
C SER A 40 27.42 -12.73 -16.70
N LEU A 41 28.03 -13.48 -15.78
CA LEU A 41 28.99 -12.93 -14.84
C LEU A 41 30.21 -12.42 -15.62
N GLU A 42 30.42 -11.11 -15.65
CA GLU A 42 31.78 -10.56 -15.67
C GLU A 42 31.88 -9.35 -14.72
N SER A 43 33.10 -9.19 -14.22
CA SER A 43 33.46 -8.71 -12.90
C SER A 43 33.86 -7.24 -12.83
N SER A 44 33.49 -6.60 -11.72
CA SER A 44 34.32 -5.69 -10.89
C SER A 44 34.78 -4.32 -11.42
N PRO A 45 35.11 -3.38 -10.51
CA PRO A 45 34.88 -1.95 -10.69
C PRO A 45 36.11 -1.20 -11.22
N VAL A 46 35.89 -0.11 -11.96
CA VAL A 46 36.95 0.85 -12.31
C VAL A 46 36.65 2.20 -11.65
N SER A 47 37.47 2.46 -10.65
CA SER A 47 37.76 3.73 -10.02
C SER A 47 38.29 4.77 -11.01
N ASN A 48 37.61 5.90 -11.14
CA ASN A 48 38.22 7.13 -11.66
C ASN A 48 38.47 8.10 -10.51
N ALA A 49 39.70 8.07 -10.01
CA ALA A 49 40.30 9.13 -9.22
C ALA A 49 41.46 9.75 -10.04
N LEU A 50 41.35 11.05 -10.31
CA LEU A 50 42.39 12.04 -10.67
C LEU A 50 41.71 13.38 -10.31
N ASP A 51 41.97 14.07 -9.20
CA ASP A 51 43.20 14.65 -8.64
C ASP A 51 44.03 15.46 -9.66
N PHE A 52 43.97 16.79 -9.55
CA PHE A 52 45.10 17.68 -9.24
C PHE A 52 44.69 19.18 -9.32
N ASP A 53 44.66 19.79 -8.14
CA ASP A 53 45.16 21.12 -7.74
C ASP A 53 45.04 22.35 -8.67
N ASN A 54 44.34 23.38 -8.16
CA ASN A 54 44.90 24.74 -8.17
C ASN A 54 44.47 25.53 -6.92
N ALA A 55 45.49 26.07 -6.28
CA ALA A 55 45.54 26.76 -5.00
C ALA A 55 44.66 28.02 -4.88
N GLY A 56 44.29 28.28 -3.63
CA GLY A 56 44.46 29.61 -3.04
C GLY A 56 43.19 30.44 -2.85
N VAL A 57 42.69 30.46 -1.62
CA VAL A 57 42.54 31.67 -0.77
C VAL A 57 41.67 31.28 0.42
N SER A 58 42.33 31.20 1.58
CA SER A 58 41.72 31.28 2.89
C SER A 58 41.42 32.75 3.18
N GLU A 59 40.25 33.06 3.70
CA GLU A 59 40.10 34.15 4.66
C GLU A 59 38.85 33.89 5.51
N ASP A 60 39.10 33.97 6.81
CA ASP A 60 38.20 33.70 7.92
C ASP A 60 36.95 34.58 7.88
N SER A 61 35.82 34.04 8.31
CA SER A 61 34.74 34.87 8.83
C SER A 61 34.46 34.44 10.26
N GLU A 62 35.08 35.25 11.11
CA GLU A 62 35.08 35.21 12.55
C GLU A 62 33.66 35.21 13.14
N SER A 63 33.54 34.41 14.20
CA SER A 63 32.55 34.56 15.25
C SER A 63 32.56 36.01 15.76
N ASN A 64 31.45 36.73 15.57
CA ASN A 64 31.30 38.05 16.16
C ASN A 64 30.64 37.97 17.54
N SER A 65 31.22 38.77 18.42
CA SER A 65 31.23 38.77 19.87
C SER A 65 29.93 39.18 20.58
N ILE A 66 29.81 38.69 21.81
CA ILE A 66 28.95 39.23 22.89
C ILE A 66 29.59 40.50 23.49
N SER A 67 28.86 41.63 23.50
CA SER A 67 28.91 42.82 24.40
C SER A 67 28.07 43.91 23.69
N ASP A 68 27.25 44.80 24.24
CA ASP A 68 26.95 45.39 25.55
C ASP A 68 25.39 45.57 25.59
N SER A 69 24.68 45.79 26.68
CA SER A 69 24.91 46.72 27.79
C SER A 69 23.91 46.40 28.90
N ILE A 70 24.42 46.22 30.13
CA ILE A 70 23.63 46.24 31.36
C ILE A 70 23.20 47.69 31.58
N ASP A 71 21.89 47.95 31.60
CA ASP A 71 21.34 49.21 32.10
C ASP A 71 20.66 48.91 33.44
N GLU A 72 21.44 49.04 34.52
CA GLU A 72 20.99 48.97 35.90
C GLU A 72 20.60 50.38 36.32
N SER A 73 19.30 50.68 36.32
CA SER A 73 18.77 51.71 37.22
C SER A 73 17.33 51.41 37.64
N SER A 74 17.16 51.29 38.96
CA SER A 74 15.91 51.27 39.73
C SER A 74 15.37 49.89 40.13
N ILE A 75 15.95 49.37 41.21
CA ILE A 75 15.33 48.39 42.10
C ILE A 75 14.08 49.02 42.74
N SER A 76 12.93 48.34 42.64
CA SER A 76 11.90 48.42 43.68
C SER A 76 11.36 47.02 43.97
N ASN A 77 11.58 46.58 45.21
CA ASN A 77 11.22 45.29 45.80
C ASN A 77 9.71 44.98 45.77
N ILE A 78 9.39 43.71 46.10
CA ILE A 78 8.08 43.09 46.45
C ILE A 78 7.46 42.38 45.22
N ASP A 79 7.14 41.09 45.18
CA ASP A 79 6.57 40.17 46.18
C ASP A 79 6.79 38.70 45.75
N ASP A 80 6.80 37.78 46.71
CA ASP A 80 6.84 36.32 46.51
C ASP A 80 5.59 35.84 45.73
N SER A 81 5.78 35.35 44.50
CA SER A 81 4.80 34.45 43.87
C SER A 81 5.47 33.55 42.83
N ILE A 82 5.65 32.29 43.23
CA ILE A 82 5.94 31.17 42.35
C ILE A 82 4.74 31.01 41.41
N GLU A 83 4.88 31.41 40.16
CA GLU A 83 3.95 31.05 39.09
C GLU A 83 4.62 30.12 38.08
N GLU A 84 4.15 28.87 38.14
CA GLU A 84 4.12 27.81 37.13
C GLU A 84 4.84 28.11 35.81
N ILE A 85 6.06 27.59 35.67
CA ILE A 85 6.73 27.43 34.38
C ILE A 85 5.89 26.43 33.57
N SER A 86 5.05 26.96 32.67
CA SER A 86 4.48 26.21 31.56
C SER A 86 5.64 25.62 30.77
N SER A 87 5.82 24.30 30.90
CA SER A 87 6.77 23.54 30.13
C SER A 87 6.38 23.61 28.65
N VAL A 88 7.04 24.50 27.91
CA VAL A 88 7.14 24.39 26.47
C VAL A 88 8.01 23.16 26.19
N ASN A 89 7.39 21.98 26.23
CA ASN A 89 7.90 20.79 25.57
C ASN A 89 7.74 21.03 24.07
N THR A 90 8.70 21.71 23.45
CA THR A 90 9.01 21.48 22.03
C THR A 90 9.69 20.11 21.90
N GLY A 91 8.95 19.07 22.27
CA GLY A 91 9.17 17.74 21.75
C GLY A 91 8.71 17.80 20.30
N SER A 92 9.65 18.09 19.40
CA SER A 92 9.44 17.87 17.98
C SER A 92 9.51 16.35 17.75
N ASP A 93 8.48 15.64 18.23
CA ASP A 93 8.10 14.37 17.66
C ASP A 93 7.56 14.71 16.28
N SER A 94 8.48 14.86 15.32
CA SER A 94 8.11 14.71 13.92
C SER A 94 7.59 13.29 13.78
N LYS A 95 6.29 13.09 13.97
CA LYS A 95 5.58 11.95 13.41
C LYS A 95 5.83 12.03 11.91
N ILE A 96 6.82 11.29 11.45
CA ILE A 96 7.05 11.06 10.03
C ILE A 96 5.80 10.32 9.53
N GLY A 97 4.92 11.07 8.88
CA GLY A 97 3.91 10.55 7.96
C GLY A 97 2.56 10.16 8.55
N ASP A 98 1.76 11.13 9.02
CA ASP A 98 0.30 10.99 8.88
C ASP A 98 -0.06 11.56 7.50
N GLY A 99 0.33 10.82 6.45
CA GLY A 99 -0.23 11.08 5.12
C GLY A 99 -1.75 10.95 5.21
N GLU A 100 -2.49 11.82 4.52
CA GLU A 100 -3.95 11.77 4.51
C GLU A 100 -4.43 10.35 4.24
N LYS A 101 -5.10 9.74 5.22
CA LYS A 101 -5.67 8.39 5.08
C LYS A 101 -6.86 8.49 4.14
N THR A 102 -6.82 7.74 3.05
CA THR A 102 -7.87 7.76 2.04
C THR A 102 -8.70 6.49 2.08
N ILE A 103 -9.99 6.61 1.72
CA ILE A 103 -10.92 5.49 1.62
C ILE A 103 -11.15 5.20 0.14
N HIS A 104 -10.80 4.00 -0.31
CA HIS A 104 -10.97 3.52 -1.67
C HIS A 104 -12.15 2.57 -1.72
N THR A 105 -13.27 2.98 -2.34
CA THR A 105 -14.40 2.07 -2.56
C THR A 105 -14.16 1.24 -3.81
N ILE A 106 -14.00 -0.07 -3.60
CA ILE A 106 -13.73 -1.04 -4.65
C ILE A 106 -14.99 -1.89 -4.86
N THR A 107 -15.38 -2.05 -6.11
CA THR A 107 -16.45 -2.91 -6.60
C THR A 107 -15.87 -3.91 -7.61
N GLU A 108 -16.65 -4.91 -8.00
CA GLU A 108 -16.26 -5.85 -9.05
C GLU A 108 -15.87 -5.14 -10.36
N ASP A 109 -16.61 -4.08 -10.72
CA ASP A 109 -16.44 -3.34 -11.97
C ASP A 109 -15.16 -2.50 -12.00
N ASN A 110 -14.72 -1.97 -10.85
CA ASN A 110 -13.55 -1.11 -10.75
C ASN A 110 -12.31 -1.82 -10.15
N TYR A 111 -12.43 -3.12 -9.87
CA TYR A 111 -11.36 -3.91 -9.24
C TYR A 111 -10.02 -3.77 -9.95
N SER A 112 -10.01 -3.82 -11.29
CA SER A 112 -8.79 -3.73 -12.12
C SER A 112 -8.09 -2.37 -12.05
N SER A 113 -8.74 -1.35 -11.47
CA SER A 113 -8.11 -0.06 -11.23
C SER A 113 -7.18 -0.10 -10.01
N TYR A 114 -7.37 -1.05 -9.09
CA TYR A 114 -6.63 -1.11 -7.82
C TYR A 114 -5.77 -2.37 -7.71
N PHE A 115 -6.16 -3.44 -8.41
CA PHE A 115 -5.48 -4.73 -8.42
C PHE A 115 -5.13 -5.13 -9.84
N ASP A 116 -3.92 -5.66 -10.03
CA ASP A 116 -3.49 -6.23 -11.30
C ASP A 116 -4.15 -7.60 -11.57
N SER A 117 -3.83 -8.23 -12.71
CA SER A 117 -4.34 -9.56 -13.08
C SER A 117 -3.93 -10.66 -12.11
N ASP A 118 -2.80 -10.48 -11.42
CA ASP A 118 -2.29 -11.37 -10.39
C ASP A 118 -2.79 -10.98 -8.99
N GLY A 119 -3.77 -10.07 -8.90
CA GLY A 119 -4.39 -9.65 -7.65
C GLY A 119 -3.49 -8.82 -6.74
N ASN A 120 -2.33 -8.34 -7.19
CA ASN A 120 -1.48 -7.45 -6.41
C ASN A 120 -2.00 -6.03 -6.45
N LEU A 121 -1.87 -5.33 -5.32
CA LEU A 121 -2.14 -3.91 -5.25
C LEU A 121 -1.28 -3.12 -6.23
N ILE A 122 -1.92 -2.19 -6.93
CA ILE A 122 -1.26 -1.18 -7.73
C ILE A 122 -0.86 -0.05 -6.77
N ASN A 123 0.37 -0.13 -6.26
CA ASN A 123 0.89 0.71 -5.17
C ASN A 123 0.90 2.22 -5.42
N SER A 124 0.71 2.69 -6.67
CA SER A 124 0.60 4.12 -6.97
C SER A 124 -0.74 4.72 -6.52
N LEU A 125 -1.75 3.90 -6.25
CA LEU A 125 -3.12 4.34 -5.97
C LEU A 125 -3.54 4.15 -4.51
N VAL A 126 -3.07 3.08 -3.88
CA VAL A 126 -3.36 2.76 -2.47
C VAL A 126 -2.06 2.85 -1.69
N LYS A 127 -2.07 3.61 -0.60
CA LYS A 127 -0.93 3.84 0.28
C LYS A 127 -1.09 3.09 1.59
N ALA A 128 0.01 2.97 2.32
CA ALA A 128 -0.03 2.44 3.68
C ALA A 128 -1.00 3.26 4.55
N ASN A 129 -1.71 2.57 5.44
CA ASN A 129 -2.74 3.06 6.36
C ASN A 129 -4.04 3.57 5.71
N ASP A 130 -4.20 3.43 4.39
CA ASP A 130 -5.47 3.65 3.72
C ASP A 130 -6.52 2.60 4.15
N THR A 131 -7.77 2.87 3.75
CA THR A 131 -8.87 1.91 3.90
C THR A 131 -9.38 1.48 2.52
N ILE A 132 -9.39 0.18 2.28
CA ILE A 132 -10.11 -0.44 1.17
C ILE A 132 -11.52 -0.78 1.65
N ASN A 133 -12.53 -0.14 1.08
CA ASN A 133 -13.94 -0.44 1.32
C ASN A 133 -14.49 -1.28 0.17
N LEU A 134 -14.68 -2.58 0.41
CA LEU A 134 -15.24 -3.50 -0.57
C LEU A 134 -16.76 -3.34 -0.62
N SER A 135 -17.33 -3.30 -1.82
CA SER A 135 -18.79 -3.21 -2.03
C SER A 135 -19.23 -4.09 -3.21
N GLY A 136 -20.32 -4.84 -3.01
CA GLY A 136 -20.91 -5.70 -4.04
C GLY A 136 -20.36 -7.12 -4.11
N ASN A 137 -20.54 -7.79 -5.26
CA ASN A 137 -20.26 -9.21 -5.42
C ASN A 137 -18.97 -9.45 -6.20
N PHE A 138 -17.94 -9.96 -5.54
CA PHE A 138 -16.68 -10.33 -6.16
C PHE A 138 -16.61 -11.82 -6.47
N SER A 139 -16.30 -12.19 -7.72
CA SER A 139 -16.19 -13.59 -8.13
C SER A 139 -14.82 -13.89 -8.74
N ASN A 140 -14.13 -14.88 -8.20
CA ASN A 140 -12.80 -15.30 -8.67
C ASN A 140 -11.77 -14.14 -8.67
N LYS A 141 -11.83 -13.26 -7.66
CA LYS A 141 -10.90 -12.14 -7.48
C LYS A 141 -9.88 -12.44 -6.40
N LYS A 142 -8.61 -12.17 -6.66
CA LYS A 142 -7.54 -12.42 -5.70
C LYS A 142 -7.11 -11.09 -5.07
N PHE A 143 -7.08 -10.96 -3.76
CA PHE A 143 -6.64 -9.72 -3.10
C PHE A 143 -5.29 -9.99 -2.43
N VAL A 144 -4.21 -9.40 -2.92
CA VAL A 144 -2.85 -9.66 -2.44
C VAL A 144 -2.29 -8.36 -1.84
N ILE A 145 -2.18 -8.33 -0.52
CA ILE A 145 -1.89 -7.14 0.29
C ILE A 145 -0.48 -7.23 0.90
N ASN A 146 0.39 -6.27 0.56
CA ASN A 146 1.78 -6.15 1.06
C ASN A 146 2.08 -4.90 1.86
N ILE A 147 1.10 -4.03 2.05
CA ILE A 147 1.25 -2.80 2.81
C ILE A 147 0.26 -2.82 3.98
N PRO A 148 0.59 -2.21 5.12
CA PRO A 148 -0.37 -2.11 6.22
C PRO A 148 -1.54 -1.24 5.77
N LEU A 149 -2.76 -1.75 5.84
CA LEU A 149 -3.99 -1.02 5.49
C LEU A 149 -5.19 -1.65 6.19
N THR A 150 -6.33 -0.97 6.14
CA THR A 150 -7.61 -1.51 6.64
C THR A 150 -8.44 -2.02 5.47
N ILE A 151 -9.04 -3.21 5.60
CA ILE A 151 -10.07 -3.70 4.66
C ILE A 151 -11.40 -3.74 5.40
N THR A 152 -12.45 -3.19 4.78
CA THR A 152 -13.79 -3.11 5.36
C THR A 152 -14.88 -3.29 4.29
N SER A 153 -16.14 -3.33 4.72
CA SER A 153 -17.33 -3.28 3.89
C SER A 153 -18.39 -2.47 4.63
N THR A 154 -18.36 -1.15 4.51
CA THR A 154 -19.18 -0.23 5.32
C THR A 154 -20.68 -0.48 5.17
N GLU A 155 -21.13 -0.91 3.99
CA GLU A 155 -22.54 -1.20 3.70
C GLU A 155 -22.94 -2.65 4.02
N ASN A 156 -22.02 -3.48 4.52
CA ASN A 156 -22.22 -4.91 4.78
C ASN A 156 -22.76 -5.70 3.57
N ASN A 157 -22.43 -5.28 2.34
CA ASN A 157 -22.89 -5.88 1.09
C ASN A 157 -21.77 -6.55 0.27
N ALA A 158 -20.53 -6.55 0.76
CA ALA A 158 -19.43 -7.26 0.11
C ALA A 158 -19.63 -8.77 0.21
N ILE A 159 -19.69 -9.46 -0.93
CA ILE A 159 -19.78 -10.90 -1.03
C ILE A 159 -18.59 -11.41 -1.83
N LEU A 160 -17.77 -12.26 -1.22
CA LEU A 160 -16.56 -12.83 -1.82
C LEU A 160 -16.81 -14.31 -2.19
N LYS A 161 -16.90 -14.62 -3.50
CA LYS A 161 -17.10 -15.98 -4.01
C LYS A 161 -15.84 -16.47 -4.71
N ASN A 162 -15.19 -17.47 -4.12
CA ASN A 162 -13.88 -17.96 -4.60
C ASN A 162 -12.86 -16.81 -4.75
N SER A 163 -12.91 -15.86 -3.82
CA SER A 163 -12.13 -14.63 -3.90
C SER A 163 -11.24 -14.49 -2.66
N PRO A 164 -10.08 -15.15 -2.62
CA PRO A 164 -9.21 -15.19 -1.44
C PRO A 164 -8.51 -13.85 -1.20
N ILE A 165 -8.25 -13.56 0.08
CA ILE A 165 -7.43 -12.42 0.53
C ILE A 165 -6.15 -12.98 1.14
N TYR A 166 -5.00 -12.52 0.63
CA TYR A 166 -3.65 -12.88 1.08
C TYR A 166 -2.96 -11.66 1.66
N TYR A 167 -2.32 -11.85 2.82
CA TYR A 167 -1.46 -10.85 3.46
C TYR A 167 -0.03 -11.40 3.48
N TYR A 168 0.93 -10.62 2.99
CA TYR A 168 2.35 -11.00 2.97
C TYR A 168 3.23 -9.82 3.39
N ASN A 169 4.21 -10.08 4.24
CA ASN A 169 5.18 -9.07 4.72
C ASN A 169 4.54 -7.80 5.34
N VAL A 170 3.34 -7.93 5.91
CA VAL A 170 2.64 -6.82 6.55
C VAL A 170 2.94 -6.83 8.06
N SER A 171 3.67 -5.84 8.56
CA SER A 171 3.98 -5.71 9.99
C SER A 171 3.02 -4.73 10.68
N ASN A 172 2.53 -5.08 11.88
CA ASN A 172 1.64 -4.24 12.68
C ASN A 172 2.36 -3.12 13.47
N GLU A 173 3.69 -3.00 13.32
CA GLU A 173 4.57 -2.12 14.10
C GLU A 173 4.23 -0.62 14.00
N ASN A 174 3.37 -0.22 13.06
CA ASN A 174 2.99 1.19 12.81
C ASN A 174 1.55 1.55 13.20
N PHE A 175 0.79 0.65 13.86
CA PHE A 175 -0.49 1.01 14.47
C PHE A 175 -0.26 1.52 15.90
N ALA A 176 0.05 2.81 16.04
CA ALA A 176 0.19 3.52 17.31
C ALA A 176 -0.85 4.63 17.46
#